data_AF-A0A812JAJ7-F1
#
_entry.id   AF-A0A812JAJ7-F1
#
_cell.length_a   1.000
_cell.length_b   1.000
_cell.length_c   1.000
_cell.angle_alpha   90.00
_cell.angle_beta   90.00
_cell.angle_gamma   90.00
#
_symmetry.space_group_name_H-M   'P 1'
#
loop_
_entity.id
_entity.type
_entity.pdbx_description
1 polymer ?
#
loop_
_entity_poly.entity_id
_entity_poly.type
_entity_poly.pdbx_seq_one_letter_code
_entity_poly.pdbx_strand_id
1 'polypeptide(L)'
;AYVSTLRADCLPEAVPPNRRKDLQSNAGVFPLGILLFDPANWPTLALEILAAEVLGYNVWMNDISGVSTFAASEPFYLVAGCEQNLTEWQCGGQVSRTHVALSGAYLPGNEEVLAKVQRLRVGGIMDVQADIGNPIYEGLSISQRLADKVLKETGLALEYFRSYHVRNKAAILPYFHKIQDVNDSDLAPCATWVLWPEFSNRMEAYLQITGDADGVTVEAEGGTQTIRPRCHESRWWLAPTCRENSTECIPCLLYDWFGFPWHIEEVMQKATIWEMPLAIGAALADFNSVSGPYYRLPLTHDVVTLRQHPDLQNTIPLVSAPIVFPRHSPRDWQRGLASSMSAPWSTSRLSHKDLGEWAPDVQELLRRMRFYGEDYEYVSIGMSGRVEQGQATWQGLACEWLQNNTDVWKAWVPAVTSCFPGHGLFGAGTFVSSRENATTCRPCPPGSYSAPFYDYEETAQCQSCSPGYWQSSYGTVTCNPCSPGTFANDTGSTLCNDCAQGQFQPAASSSSCEVCDISQTTNIRGATERSECICKSGYFRGATGCELCSTGLR
;
A
#
# COMPACT_ATOMS: atom_id res chain seq x y z
N ALA A 1 -16.85 -23.00 7.61
CA ALA A 1 -16.48 -23.57 8.92
C ALA A 1 -15.13 -23.00 9.30
N TYR A 2 -15.02 -22.46 10.52
CA TYR A 2 -13.84 -21.77 11.00
C TYR A 2 -12.71 -22.78 11.25
N VAL A 3 -11.54 -22.58 10.63
CA VAL A 3 -10.32 -23.26 11.03
C VAL A 3 -9.29 -22.16 11.26
N SER A 4 -9.11 -21.79 12.52
CA SER A 4 -7.86 -21.17 12.96
C SER A 4 -6.75 -22.12 12.55
N THR A 5 -5.84 -21.69 11.68
CA THR A 5 -4.69 -22.48 11.22
C THR A 5 -3.64 -22.66 12.32
N LEU A 6 -3.73 -21.88 13.42
CA LEU A 6 -2.86 -21.99 14.60
C LEU A 6 -3.07 -23.36 15.28
N ARG A 7 -2.12 -24.28 15.10
CA ARG A 7 -2.09 -25.60 15.77
C ARG A 7 -1.67 -25.52 17.25
N ALA A 8 -1.12 -24.37 17.69
CA ALA A 8 -0.82 -23.97 19.06
C ALA A 8 -0.64 -22.44 19.09
N ASP A 9 -0.78 -21.80 20.25
CA ASP A 9 -0.45 -20.37 20.40
C ASP A 9 1.04 -20.15 20.13
N CYS A 10 1.37 -19.18 19.27
CA CYS A 10 2.72 -18.84 18.88
C CYS A 10 3.47 -18.12 20.01
N LEU A 11 2.87 -17.10 20.61
CA LEU A 11 3.50 -16.22 21.58
C LEU A 11 3.23 -16.66 23.02
N PRO A 12 4.19 -16.51 23.96
CA PRO A 12 4.02 -16.95 25.35
C PRO A 12 2.86 -16.29 26.10
N GLU A 13 2.50 -15.06 25.72
CA GLU A 13 1.42 -14.27 26.35
C GLU A 13 0.17 -14.17 25.45
N ALA A 14 -0.03 -15.15 24.56
CA ALA A 14 -1.12 -15.14 23.61
C ALA A 14 -2.50 -15.05 24.29
N VAL A 15 -3.37 -14.20 23.73
CA VAL A 15 -4.80 -14.19 24.04
C VAL A 15 -5.39 -15.49 23.51
N PRO A 16 -5.93 -16.37 24.39
CA PRO A 16 -6.45 -17.66 23.97
C PRO A 16 -7.71 -17.47 23.12
N PRO A 17 -8.00 -18.38 22.16
CA PRO A 17 -9.09 -18.23 21.19
C PRO A 17 -10.47 -17.89 21.80
N ASN A 18 -10.78 -18.43 22.98
CA ASN A 18 -12.06 -18.18 23.67
C ASN A 18 -12.19 -16.76 24.27
N ARG A 19 -11.10 -16.00 24.37
CA ARG A 19 -11.09 -14.61 24.82
C ARG A 19 -10.93 -13.62 23.67
N ARG A 20 -10.86 -14.09 22.43
CA ARG A 20 -10.76 -13.24 21.25
C ARG A 20 -12.13 -12.64 20.89
N LYS A 21 -12.11 -11.43 20.32
CA LYS A 21 -13.29 -10.64 19.95
C LYS A 21 -13.44 -10.56 18.43
N ASP A 22 -14.68 -10.47 17.97
CA ASP A 22 -15.02 -10.14 16.59
C ASP A 22 -15.13 -8.62 16.41
N LEU A 23 -15.02 -8.16 15.16
CA LEU A 23 -15.37 -6.80 14.77
C LEU A 23 -16.87 -6.58 14.95
N GLN A 24 -17.23 -5.39 15.44
CA GLN A 24 -18.62 -4.97 15.58
C GLN A 24 -18.89 -3.81 14.63
N SER A 25 -19.83 -4.01 13.71
CA SER A 25 -20.29 -2.97 12.79
C SER A 25 -21.82 -2.88 12.80
N ASN A 26 -22.35 -1.81 12.21
CA ASN A 26 -23.79 -1.66 11.99
C ASN A 26 -24.40 -2.78 11.10
N ALA A 27 -23.56 -3.47 10.32
CA ALA A 27 -23.99 -4.51 9.40
C ALA A 27 -23.83 -5.94 9.97
N GLY A 28 -23.24 -6.09 11.15
CA GLY A 28 -23.10 -7.37 11.84
C GLY A 28 -21.79 -7.54 12.61
N VAL A 29 -21.62 -8.76 13.12
CA VAL A 29 -20.43 -9.22 13.85
C VAL A 29 -19.65 -10.19 12.96
N PHE A 30 -18.37 -9.92 12.74
CA PHE A 30 -17.53 -10.71 11.85
C PHE A 30 -16.07 -10.68 12.30
N PRO A 31 -15.27 -11.70 11.96
CA PRO A 31 -13.85 -11.69 12.27
C PRO A 31 -13.09 -10.64 11.46
N LEU A 32 -11.89 -10.28 11.93
CA LEU A 32 -10.95 -9.47 11.19
C LEU A 32 -10.43 -10.25 9.98
N GLY A 33 -11.00 -9.96 8.81
CA GLY A 33 -10.46 -10.39 7.52
C GLY A 33 -9.12 -9.78 7.14
N ILE A 34 -8.13 -10.63 6.88
CA ILE A 34 -6.80 -10.25 6.37
C ILE A 34 -6.57 -10.99 5.05
N LEU A 35 -6.19 -10.26 4.00
CA LEU A 35 -5.87 -10.82 2.70
C LEU A 35 -4.50 -11.50 2.73
N LEU A 36 -4.43 -12.78 2.37
CA LEU A 36 -3.18 -13.48 2.08
C LEU A 36 -3.07 -13.66 0.57
N PHE A 37 -2.18 -12.86 -0.03
CA PHE A 37 -1.94 -12.88 -1.47
C PHE A 37 -1.01 -14.03 -1.90
N ASP A 38 0.01 -14.29 -1.09
CA ASP A 38 1.04 -15.29 -1.34
C ASP A 38 1.28 -16.02 -0.01
N PRO A 39 1.32 -17.37 0.03
CA PRO A 39 1.61 -18.12 1.25
C PRO A 39 2.97 -17.74 1.84
N ALA A 40 3.91 -17.25 1.03
CA ALA A 40 5.23 -16.78 1.43
C ALA A 40 5.25 -15.33 1.95
N ASN A 41 4.12 -14.61 1.95
CA ASN A 41 4.00 -13.27 2.52
C ASN A 41 3.98 -13.33 4.06
N TRP A 42 5.15 -13.62 4.65
CA TRP A 42 5.32 -13.71 6.08
C TRP A 42 4.97 -12.42 6.85
N PRO A 43 5.09 -11.18 6.31
CA PRO A 43 4.57 -9.98 6.96
C PRO A 43 3.06 -10.07 7.25
N THR A 44 2.29 -10.62 6.31
CA THR A 44 0.85 -10.84 6.47
C THR A 44 0.56 -11.88 7.56
N LEU A 45 1.37 -12.93 7.62
CA LEU A 45 1.26 -13.96 8.67
C LEU A 45 1.68 -13.42 10.05
N ALA A 46 2.68 -12.54 10.10
CA ALA A 46 3.04 -11.85 11.33
C ALA A 46 1.90 -10.93 11.81
N LEU A 47 1.23 -10.23 10.90
CA LEU A 47 0.04 -9.44 11.22
C LEU A 47 -1.10 -10.33 11.74
N GLU A 48 -1.35 -11.48 11.12
CA GLU A 48 -2.34 -12.47 11.61
C GLU A 48 -2.07 -12.82 13.07
N ILE A 49 -0.83 -13.21 13.38
CA ILE A 49 -0.42 -13.61 14.74
C ILE A 49 -0.59 -12.45 15.72
N LEU A 50 -0.10 -11.26 15.39
CA LEU A 50 -0.19 -10.09 16.28
C LEU A 50 -1.65 -9.67 16.51
N ALA A 51 -2.48 -9.64 15.46
CA ALA A 51 -3.90 -9.32 15.60
C ALA A 51 -4.64 -10.36 16.46
N ALA A 52 -4.35 -11.64 16.28
CA ALA A 52 -5.02 -12.72 16.99
C ALA A 52 -4.54 -12.91 18.44
N GLU A 53 -3.23 -13.01 18.62
CA GLU A 53 -2.61 -13.40 19.89
C GLU A 53 -2.26 -12.21 20.77
N VAL A 54 -2.01 -11.02 20.21
CA VAL A 54 -1.67 -9.84 21.02
C VAL A 54 -2.88 -8.93 21.19
N LEU A 55 -3.54 -8.55 20.09
CA LEU A 55 -4.71 -7.67 20.14
C LEU A 55 -6.02 -8.42 20.46
N GLY A 56 -6.01 -9.74 20.37
CA GLY A 56 -7.12 -10.59 20.77
C GLY A 56 -8.30 -10.57 19.79
N TYR A 57 -8.07 -10.45 18.49
CA TYR A 57 -9.13 -10.54 17.48
C TYR A 57 -9.30 -11.96 16.94
N ASN A 58 -10.52 -12.35 16.63
CA ASN A 58 -10.72 -13.48 15.73
C ASN A 58 -10.32 -13.02 14.32
N VAL A 59 -9.41 -13.75 13.70
CA VAL A 59 -8.90 -13.42 12.36
C VAL A 59 -9.44 -14.43 11.36
N TRP A 60 -9.82 -13.96 10.18
CA TRP A 60 -10.13 -14.77 9.02
C TRP A 60 -9.13 -14.44 7.91
N MET A 61 -8.34 -15.44 7.52
CA MET A 61 -7.42 -15.29 6.39
C MET A 61 -8.19 -15.51 5.08
N ASN A 62 -8.28 -14.46 4.27
CA ASN A 62 -8.76 -14.55 2.90
C ASN A 62 -7.58 -14.97 2.01
N ASP A 63 -7.35 -16.27 1.95
CA ASP A 63 -6.27 -16.85 1.15
C ASP A 63 -6.70 -16.98 -0.32
N ILE A 64 -6.07 -16.17 -1.17
CA ILE A 64 -6.31 -16.14 -2.61
C ILE A 64 -5.11 -16.67 -3.41
N SER A 65 -4.12 -17.27 -2.74
CA SER A 65 -2.86 -17.63 -3.39
C SER A 65 -2.97 -18.74 -4.44
N GLY A 66 -4.09 -19.46 -4.47
CA GLY A 66 -4.37 -20.51 -5.45
C GLY A 66 -5.07 -20.03 -6.72
N VAL A 67 -5.34 -18.72 -6.87
CA VAL A 67 -6.10 -18.17 -8.01
C VAL A 67 -5.15 -17.81 -9.15
N SER A 68 -5.31 -18.47 -10.31
CA SER A 68 -4.36 -18.43 -11.44
C SER A 68 -4.46 -17.18 -12.34
N THR A 69 -5.39 -16.26 -12.08
CA THR A 69 -5.65 -15.06 -12.90
C THR A 69 -5.61 -13.80 -12.05
N PHE A 70 -4.50 -13.55 -11.38
CA PHE A 70 -4.40 -12.43 -10.46
C PHE A 70 -4.04 -11.11 -11.17
N ALA A 71 -4.85 -10.07 -10.95
CA ALA A 71 -4.50 -8.70 -11.30
C ALA A 71 -4.00 -7.91 -10.07
N ALA A 72 -2.97 -7.06 -10.23
CA ALA A 72 -2.47 -6.20 -9.16
C ALA A 72 -3.56 -5.28 -8.52
N SER A 73 -4.70 -5.12 -9.20
CA SER A 73 -5.85 -4.35 -8.75
C SER A 73 -6.78 -5.07 -7.75
N GLU A 74 -6.70 -6.40 -7.62
CA GLU A 74 -7.67 -7.17 -6.81
C GLU A 74 -7.74 -6.78 -5.33
N PRO A 75 -6.62 -6.50 -4.63
CA PRO A 75 -6.67 -6.10 -3.21
C PRO A 75 -7.54 -4.87 -2.97
N PHE A 76 -7.58 -3.91 -3.91
CA PHE A 76 -8.42 -2.72 -3.80
C PHE A 76 -9.91 -3.06 -3.83
N TYR A 77 -10.32 -3.97 -4.72
CA TYR A 77 -11.71 -4.37 -4.82
C TYR A 77 -12.15 -5.22 -3.63
N LEU A 78 -11.31 -6.16 -3.19
CA LEU A 78 -11.62 -7.02 -2.04
C LEU A 78 -11.70 -6.23 -0.74
N VAL A 79 -10.77 -5.30 -0.50
CA VAL A 79 -10.84 -4.42 0.70
C VAL A 79 -12.06 -3.51 0.64
N ALA A 80 -12.46 -3.04 -0.54
CA ALA A 80 -13.69 -2.28 -0.73
C ALA A 80 -14.98 -3.11 -0.61
N GLY A 81 -14.90 -4.42 -0.39
CA GLY A 81 -16.08 -5.30 -0.28
C GLY A 81 -16.76 -5.60 -1.61
N CYS A 82 -16.03 -5.54 -2.71
CA CYS A 82 -16.50 -6.01 -4.01
C CYS A 82 -16.29 -7.52 -4.15
N GLU A 83 -17.21 -8.18 -4.84
CA GLU A 83 -17.07 -9.57 -5.25
C GLU A 83 -16.84 -9.65 -6.77
N GLN A 84 -15.96 -10.55 -7.20
CA GLN A 84 -15.72 -10.78 -8.62
C GLN A 84 -16.73 -11.79 -9.16
N ASN A 85 -17.45 -11.43 -10.21
CA ASN A 85 -18.27 -12.36 -10.97
C ASN A 85 -17.71 -12.47 -12.40
N LEU A 86 -17.10 -13.61 -12.71
CA LEU A 86 -16.32 -13.85 -13.93
C LEU A 86 -15.17 -12.83 -14.06
N THR A 87 -15.34 -11.78 -14.86
CA THR A 87 -14.36 -10.71 -15.11
C THR A 87 -14.80 -9.34 -14.58
N GLU A 88 -16.03 -9.21 -14.07
CA GLU A 88 -16.59 -7.95 -13.61
C GLU A 88 -16.66 -7.88 -12.08
N TRP A 89 -16.19 -6.76 -11.52
CA TRP A 89 -16.26 -6.47 -10.09
C TRP A 89 -17.62 -5.86 -9.74
N GLN A 90 -18.36 -6.53 -8.87
CA GLN A 90 -19.63 -6.04 -8.33
C GLN A 90 -19.42 -5.49 -6.93
N CYS A 91 -19.57 -4.18 -6.80
CA CYS A 91 -19.29 -3.46 -5.54
C CYS A 91 -20.59 -3.00 -4.84
N GLY A 92 -21.62 -3.86 -4.84
CA GLY A 92 -22.98 -3.52 -4.42
C GLY A 92 -23.17 -3.52 -2.89
N GLY A 93 -22.54 -2.59 -2.17
CA GLY A 93 -22.86 -2.27 -0.76
C GLY A 93 -22.81 -3.45 0.23
N GLN A 94 -22.13 -4.54 -0.12
CA GLN A 94 -21.94 -5.67 0.76
C GLN A 94 -20.92 -5.33 1.85
N VAL A 95 -21.05 -6.00 2.99
CA VAL A 95 -20.05 -5.93 4.06
C VAL A 95 -18.78 -6.59 3.54
N SER A 96 -17.70 -5.83 3.46
CA SER A 96 -16.41 -6.41 3.10
C SER A 96 -16.05 -7.49 4.10
N ARG A 97 -15.63 -8.65 3.59
CA ARG A 97 -15.03 -9.69 4.43
C ARG A 97 -13.53 -9.52 4.57
N THR A 98 -12.90 -8.68 3.75
CA THR A 98 -11.47 -8.40 3.76
C THR A 98 -11.25 -6.97 4.25
N HIS A 99 -10.63 -6.80 5.39
CA HIS A 99 -10.45 -5.47 5.99
C HIS A 99 -9.05 -4.92 5.83
N VAL A 100 -8.06 -5.82 5.69
CA VAL A 100 -6.65 -5.47 5.63
C VAL A 100 -5.99 -6.24 4.51
N ALA A 101 -5.12 -5.56 3.75
CA ALA A 101 -4.18 -6.20 2.85
C ALA A 101 -2.81 -5.55 2.98
N LEU A 102 -1.80 -6.38 3.24
CA LEU A 102 -0.39 -6.00 3.11
C LEU A 102 0.06 -6.43 1.71
N SER A 103 -0.12 -5.55 0.73
CA SER A 103 0.14 -5.91 -0.67
C SER A 103 1.63 -5.77 -0.97
N GLY A 104 2.25 -6.89 -1.34
CA GLY A 104 3.59 -6.96 -1.95
C GLY A 104 3.60 -6.57 -3.43
N ALA A 105 2.50 -6.08 -4.01
CA ALA A 105 2.44 -5.68 -5.40
C ALA A 105 2.63 -4.16 -5.55
N TYR A 106 3.62 -3.80 -6.35
CA TYR A 106 3.80 -2.52 -7.03
C TYR A 106 2.46 -1.79 -7.27
N LEU A 107 2.15 -0.78 -6.43
CA LEU A 107 1.01 0.12 -6.62
C LEU A 107 1.19 1.30 -7.60
N PRO A 108 2.39 1.67 -8.11
CA PRO A 108 2.48 2.72 -9.13
C PRO A 108 1.72 2.31 -10.40
N GLY A 109 0.71 3.11 -10.76
CA GLY A 109 -0.17 2.87 -11.93
C GLY A 109 -1.62 2.52 -11.56
N ASN A 110 -1.88 2.08 -10.33
CA ASN A 110 -3.25 1.78 -9.86
C ASN A 110 -3.95 2.98 -9.22
N GLU A 111 -3.42 4.20 -9.31
CA GLU A 111 -4.12 5.43 -8.89
C GLU A 111 -5.49 5.53 -9.58
N GLU A 112 -5.59 5.09 -10.84
CA GLU A 112 -6.86 5.07 -11.57
C GLU A 112 -7.84 4.04 -10.99
N VAL A 113 -7.36 2.86 -10.61
CA VAL A 113 -8.17 1.82 -9.94
C VAL A 113 -8.62 2.30 -8.57
N LEU A 114 -7.70 2.84 -7.78
CA LEU A 114 -7.99 3.43 -6.48
C LEU A 114 -9.03 4.55 -6.61
N ALA A 115 -8.82 5.49 -7.55
CA ALA A 115 -9.75 6.57 -7.83
C ALA A 115 -11.10 6.06 -8.36
N LYS A 116 -11.11 4.97 -9.14
CA LYS A 116 -12.34 4.31 -9.61
C LYS A 116 -13.11 3.73 -8.43
N VAL A 117 -12.46 2.93 -7.59
CA VAL A 117 -13.10 2.32 -6.41
C VAL A 117 -13.56 3.39 -5.42
N GLN A 118 -12.75 4.42 -5.15
CA GLN A 118 -13.13 5.56 -4.31
C GLN A 118 -14.33 6.35 -4.88
N ARG A 119 -14.40 6.55 -6.22
CA ARG A 119 -15.52 7.23 -6.88
C ARG A 119 -16.82 6.44 -6.84
N LEU A 120 -16.75 5.11 -6.84
CA LEU A 120 -17.93 4.24 -6.72
C LEU A 120 -18.60 4.35 -5.33
N ARG A 121 -17.99 5.09 -4.38
CA ARG A 121 -18.50 5.33 -3.01
C ARG A 121 -18.91 4.03 -2.30
N VAL A 122 -18.21 2.94 -2.60
CA VAL A 122 -18.42 1.61 -2.03
C VAL A 122 -17.89 1.65 -0.61
N GLY A 123 -18.71 2.13 0.33
CA GLY A 123 -18.28 2.33 1.71
C GLY A 123 -17.07 3.26 1.84
N GLY A 124 -17.08 4.45 1.20
CA GLY A 124 -16.14 5.57 1.42
C GLY A 124 -14.62 5.32 1.18
N ILE A 125 -13.78 6.27 1.59
CA ILE A 125 -12.34 6.36 1.22
C ILE A 125 -11.53 5.22 1.87
N MET A 126 -11.04 4.26 1.09
CA MET A 126 -10.01 3.31 1.55
C MET A 126 -8.79 4.06 2.08
N ASP A 127 -8.28 3.67 3.25
CA ASP A 127 -7.06 4.24 3.81
C ASP A 127 -5.86 3.50 3.22
N VAL A 128 -5.19 4.19 2.29
CA VAL A 128 -3.91 3.75 1.73
C VAL A 128 -2.83 4.34 2.61
N GLN A 129 -2.29 3.49 3.49
CA GLN A 129 -1.22 3.91 4.38
C GLN A 129 0.13 3.79 3.67
N ALA A 130 1.10 4.59 4.14
CA ALA A 130 2.46 4.63 3.61
C ALA A 130 3.14 3.24 3.60
N ASP A 131 4.34 3.15 3.06
CA ASP A 131 5.13 1.92 2.94
C ASP A 131 5.34 1.17 4.28
N ILE A 132 5.13 -0.16 4.32
CA ILE A 132 5.47 -1.00 5.48
C ILE A 132 6.99 -1.07 5.74
N GLY A 133 7.80 -0.45 4.91
CA GLY A 133 9.24 -0.35 5.06
C GLY A 133 9.99 -0.94 3.89
N ASN A 134 11.11 -0.28 3.60
CA ASN A 134 12.07 -0.44 2.50
C ASN A 134 11.57 -0.24 1.07
N PRO A 135 12.16 0.73 0.35
CA PRO A 135 12.06 0.74 -1.10
C PRO A 135 12.62 -0.56 -1.67
N ILE A 136 11.80 -1.24 -2.47
CA ILE A 136 12.19 -2.41 -3.25
C ILE A 136 12.79 -1.91 -4.55
N TYR A 137 13.99 -2.39 -4.83
CA TYR A 137 14.69 -2.14 -6.07
C TYR A 137 14.60 -3.38 -6.93
N GLU A 138 14.32 -3.19 -8.22
CA GLU A 138 14.42 -4.27 -9.18
C GLU A 138 15.65 -4.04 -10.07
N GLY A 139 16.49 -5.06 -10.20
CA GLY A 139 17.74 -4.93 -10.92
C GLY A 139 18.43 -6.24 -11.23
N LEU A 140 19.38 -6.18 -12.16
CA LEU A 140 20.20 -7.33 -12.52
C LEU A 140 21.07 -7.73 -11.33
N SER A 141 21.22 -9.03 -11.14
CA SER A 141 21.87 -9.63 -9.97
C SER A 141 22.57 -10.93 -10.37
N ILE A 142 23.60 -11.28 -9.61
CA ILE A 142 24.29 -12.58 -9.69
C ILE A 142 24.27 -13.27 -8.32
N SER A 143 24.66 -14.54 -8.24
CA SER A 143 24.84 -15.16 -6.92
C SER A 143 25.98 -14.48 -6.15
N GLN A 144 25.81 -14.28 -4.84
CA GLN A 144 26.88 -13.73 -4.00
C GLN A 144 28.14 -14.61 -4.07
N ARG A 145 27.96 -15.94 -4.15
CA ARG A 145 29.04 -16.91 -4.37
C ARG A 145 29.89 -16.58 -5.60
N LEU A 146 29.26 -16.22 -6.71
CA LEU A 146 29.95 -15.85 -7.95
C LEU A 146 30.71 -14.53 -7.77
N ALA A 147 30.06 -13.52 -7.18
CA ALA A 147 30.70 -12.23 -6.91
C ALA A 147 31.97 -12.40 -6.06
N ASP A 148 31.86 -13.11 -4.93
CA ASP A 148 32.97 -13.36 -4.01
C ASP A 148 34.11 -14.14 -4.68
N LYS A 149 33.78 -15.14 -5.50
CA LYS A 149 34.76 -15.94 -6.24
C LYS A 149 35.57 -15.07 -7.19
N VAL A 150 34.90 -14.25 -8.02
CA VAL A 150 35.57 -13.41 -9.01
C VAL A 150 36.39 -12.32 -8.35
N LEU A 151 35.86 -11.68 -7.31
CA LEU A 151 36.58 -10.68 -6.54
C LEU A 151 37.86 -11.27 -5.93
N LYS A 152 37.78 -12.47 -5.36
CA LYS A 152 38.92 -13.16 -4.75
C LYS A 152 39.99 -13.56 -5.77
N GLU A 153 39.60 -14.06 -6.93
CA GLU A 153 40.53 -14.57 -7.94
C GLU A 153 41.15 -13.48 -8.82
N THR A 154 40.40 -12.40 -9.08
CA THR A 154 40.80 -11.38 -10.08
C THR A 154 40.92 -9.96 -9.52
N GLY A 155 40.36 -9.69 -8.34
CA GLY A 155 40.20 -8.34 -7.81
C GLY A 155 39.09 -7.51 -8.48
N LEU A 156 38.35 -8.11 -9.43
CA LEU A 156 37.23 -7.45 -10.10
C LEU A 156 35.93 -7.64 -9.33
N ALA A 157 35.32 -6.54 -8.88
CA ALA A 157 34.00 -6.55 -8.29
C ALA A 157 32.92 -6.66 -9.38
N LEU A 158 32.11 -7.71 -9.35
CA LEU A 158 31.03 -7.90 -10.33
C LEU A 158 29.75 -7.14 -9.96
N GLU A 159 29.67 -6.55 -8.79
CA GLU A 159 28.52 -5.78 -8.30
C GLU A 159 28.41 -4.41 -8.97
N TYR A 160 29.33 -4.05 -9.86
CA TYR A 160 29.30 -2.80 -10.60
C TYR A 160 29.08 -3.03 -12.08
N PHE A 161 28.09 -2.35 -12.67
CA PHE A 161 27.68 -2.58 -14.06
C PHE A 161 28.84 -2.46 -15.07
N ARG A 162 29.85 -1.60 -14.82
CA ARG A 162 31.00 -1.43 -15.73
C ARG A 162 31.91 -2.66 -15.79
N SER A 163 31.86 -3.52 -14.79
CA SER A 163 32.61 -4.79 -14.81
C SER A 163 32.14 -5.68 -15.96
N TYR A 164 30.90 -5.51 -16.43
CA TYR A 164 30.33 -6.22 -17.57
C TYR A 164 30.57 -5.56 -18.93
N HIS A 165 31.25 -4.41 -19.00
CA HIS A 165 31.54 -3.78 -20.29
C HIS A 165 32.33 -4.74 -21.19
N VAL A 166 32.07 -4.73 -22.50
CA VAL A 166 32.69 -5.62 -23.50
C VAL A 166 34.24 -5.67 -23.45
N ARG A 167 34.91 -4.64 -22.93
CA ARG A 167 36.36 -4.59 -22.77
C ARG A 167 36.88 -5.56 -21.69
N ASN A 168 36.04 -5.86 -20.69
CA ASN A 168 36.32 -6.79 -19.61
C ASN A 168 35.84 -8.21 -19.91
N LYS A 169 35.18 -8.42 -21.06
CA LYS A 169 34.56 -9.70 -21.45
C LYS A 169 35.51 -10.90 -21.28
N ALA A 170 36.75 -10.77 -21.75
CA ALA A 170 37.74 -11.85 -21.65
C ALA A 170 38.10 -12.23 -20.20
N ALA A 171 37.98 -11.30 -19.25
CA ALA A 171 38.26 -11.54 -17.84
C ALA A 171 37.07 -12.18 -17.11
N ILE A 172 35.82 -11.89 -17.52
CA ILE A 172 34.63 -12.34 -16.80
C ILE A 172 33.95 -13.56 -17.41
N LEU A 173 33.99 -13.75 -18.74
CA LEU A 173 33.31 -14.87 -19.40
C LEU A 173 33.67 -16.26 -18.83
N PRO A 174 34.93 -16.55 -18.43
CA PRO A 174 35.25 -17.87 -17.87
C PRO A 174 34.51 -18.23 -16.57
N TYR A 175 33.91 -17.23 -15.91
CA TYR A 175 33.17 -17.41 -14.66
C TYR A 175 31.68 -17.66 -14.86
N PHE A 176 31.13 -17.34 -16.04
CA PHE A 176 29.72 -17.54 -16.35
C PHE A 176 29.52 -18.85 -17.12
N HIS A 177 28.38 -19.48 -16.89
CA HIS A 177 27.91 -20.52 -17.81
C HIS A 177 27.55 -19.89 -19.16
N LYS A 178 27.52 -20.70 -20.21
CA LYS A 178 27.14 -20.26 -21.56
C LYS A 178 25.66 -20.45 -21.80
N ILE A 179 25.13 -19.80 -22.85
CA ILE A 179 23.72 -19.96 -23.22
C ILE A 179 23.38 -21.41 -23.60
N GLN A 180 24.36 -22.18 -24.09
CA GLN A 180 24.19 -23.60 -24.43
C GLN A 180 24.13 -24.52 -23.19
N ASP A 181 24.54 -24.03 -22.03
CA ASP A 181 24.47 -24.78 -20.77
C ASP A 181 23.06 -24.71 -20.16
N VAL A 182 22.21 -23.78 -20.64
CA VAL A 182 20.80 -23.64 -20.23
C VAL A 182 19.93 -24.44 -21.19
N ASN A 183 19.05 -25.30 -20.65
CA ASN A 183 18.17 -26.12 -21.47
C ASN A 183 17.04 -25.29 -22.11
N ASP A 184 16.81 -25.42 -23.41
CA ASP A 184 15.74 -24.72 -24.14
C ASP A 184 14.35 -24.96 -23.55
N SER A 185 14.10 -26.12 -22.92
CA SER A 185 12.81 -26.42 -22.28
C SER A 185 12.55 -25.57 -21.05
N ASP A 186 13.59 -24.95 -20.48
CA ASP A 186 13.49 -24.08 -19.32
C ASP A 186 13.09 -22.64 -19.69
N LEU A 187 13.08 -22.30 -20.99
CA LEU A 187 12.83 -20.96 -21.48
C LEU A 187 11.50 -20.88 -22.25
N ALA A 188 10.84 -19.72 -22.23
CA ALA A 188 9.70 -19.42 -23.09
C ALA A 188 10.19 -19.03 -24.51
N PRO A 189 9.54 -19.47 -25.61
CA PRO A 189 9.96 -19.10 -26.95
C PRO A 189 9.73 -17.60 -27.21
N CYS A 190 10.63 -16.93 -27.92
CA CYS A 190 10.45 -15.51 -28.20
C CYS A 190 9.18 -15.18 -28.99
N ALA A 191 8.69 -16.12 -29.80
CA ALA A 191 7.43 -15.97 -30.52
C ALA A 191 6.21 -15.90 -29.59
N THR A 192 6.31 -16.44 -28.37
CA THR A 192 5.23 -16.36 -27.37
C THR A 192 5.35 -15.13 -26.49
N TRP A 193 6.38 -14.29 -26.69
CA TRP A 193 6.58 -13.13 -25.85
C TRP A 193 5.48 -12.08 -26.09
N VAL A 194 4.68 -11.77 -25.06
CA VAL A 194 3.58 -10.80 -25.12
C VAL A 194 4.05 -9.49 -24.51
N LEU A 195 4.33 -8.49 -25.33
CA LEU A 195 4.62 -7.13 -24.84
C LEU A 195 3.30 -6.41 -24.58
N TRP A 196 2.91 -6.23 -23.32
CA TRP A 196 1.64 -5.57 -23.01
C TRP A 196 1.61 -4.12 -23.52
N PRO A 197 0.43 -3.60 -23.90
CA PRO A 197 0.30 -2.25 -24.47
C PRO A 197 0.84 -1.12 -23.58
N GLU A 198 0.86 -1.27 -22.25
CA GLU A 198 1.49 -0.27 -21.38
C GLU A 198 3.02 -0.22 -21.54
N PHE A 199 3.63 -1.28 -22.09
CA PHE A 199 5.07 -1.44 -22.31
C PHE A 199 5.49 -1.38 -23.78
N SER A 200 4.54 -1.41 -24.74
CA SER A 200 4.85 -1.36 -26.18
C SER A 200 5.59 -0.08 -26.58
N ASN A 201 5.22 1.06 -26.00
CA ASN A 201 5.91 2.35 -26.19
C ASN A 201 7.39 2.30 -25.79
N ARG A 202 7.79 1.37 -24.91
CA ARG A 202 9.17 1.26 -24.45
C ARG A 202 10.07 0.50 -25.43
N MET A 203 9.52 -0.38 -26.26
CA MET A 203 10.28 -1.02 -27.35
C MET A 203 10.54 -0.05 -28.52
N GLU A 204 9.62 0.88 -28.76
CA GLU A 204 9.89 2.03 -29.63
C GLU A 204 11.01 2.91 -29.06
N ALA A 205 10.94 3.22 -27.77
CA ALA A 205 11.99 3.96 -27.08
C ALA A 205 13.35 3.23 -27.18
N TYR A 206 13.39 1.90 -27.01
CA TYR A 206 14.60 1.10 -27.21
C TYR A 206 15.24 1.38 -28.58
N LEU A 207 14.47 1.24 -29.66
CA LEU A 207 14.98 1.42 -31.02
C LEU A 207 15.42 2.86 -31.27
N GLN A 208 14.64 3.85 -30.81
CA GLN A 208 14.95 5.27 -31.00
C GLN A 208 16.20 5.71 -30.22
N ILE A 209 16.38 5.19 -29.01
CA ILE A 209 17.47 5.59 -28.11
C ILE A 209 18.77 4.89 -28.46
N THR A 210 18.70 3.58 -28.75
CA THR A 210 19.91 2.75 -28.97
C THR A 210 20.32 2.69 -30.43
N GLY A 211 19.37 2.86 -31.35
CA GLY A 211 19.59 2.65 -32.79
C GLY A 211 19.78 1.18 -33.18
N ASP A 212 19.60 0.22 -32.28
CA ASP A 212 19.84 -1.20 -32.54
C ASP A 212 18.68 -1.87 -33.31
N ALA A 213 18.60 -1.56 -34.61
CA ALA A 213 17.61 -2.13 -35.52
C ALA A 213 17.77 -3.65 -35.73
N ASP A 214 18.99 -4.17 -35.55
CA ASP A 214 19.27 -5.60 -35.71
C ASP A 214 18.81 -6.43 -34.51
N GLY A 215 18.61 -5.80 -33.35
CA GLY A 215 18.07 -6.42 -32.15
C GLY A 215 16.55 -6.57 -32.15
N VAL A 216 15.83 -6.07 -33.15
CA VAL A 216 14.37 -6.10 -33.21
C VAL A 216 13.82 -6.57 -34.55
N THR A 217 12.56 -6.99 -34.55
CA THR A 217 11.72 -7.15 -35.73
C THR A 217 10.57 -6.16 -35.65
N VAL A 218 10.18 -5.64 -36.80
CA VAL A 218 9.07 -4.69 -36.95
C VAL A 218 8.00 -5.34 -37.79
N GLU A 219 6.84 -5.57 -37.19
CA GLU A 219 5.68 -6.15 -37.86
C GLU A 219 4.59 -5.08 -37.97
N ALA A 220 4.03 -4.89 -39.16
CA ALA A 220 2.95 -3.94 -39.39
C ALA A 220 1.67 -4.71 -39.73
N GLU A 221 0.68 -4.66 -38.85
CA GLU A 221 -0.60 -5.34 -39.03
C GLU A 221 -1.75 -4.37 -38.73
N GLY A 222 -2.69 -4.21 -39.67
CA GLY A 222 -3.87 -3.36 -39.48
C GLY A 222 -3.62 -1.86 -39.25
N GLY A 223 -2.42 -1.36 -39.55
CA GLY A 223 -2.02 0.05 -39.32
C GLY A 223 -1.30 0.29 -37.98
N THR A 224 -1.13 -0.75 -37.17
CA THR A 224 -0.35 -0.70 -35.92
C THR A 224 1.02 -1.34 -36.14
N GLN A 225 2.08 -0.62 -35.78
CA GLN A 225 3.45 -1.12 -35.82
C GLN A 225 3.77 -1.81 -34.50
N THR A 226 4.15 -3.09 -34.53
CA THR A 226 4.58 -3.85 -33.36
C THR A 226 6.08 -4.11 -33.46
N ILE A 227 6.83 -3.70 -32.44
CA ILE A 227 8.27 -3.92 -32.35
C ILE A 227 8.53 -5.06 -31.36
N ARG A 228 9.19 -6.12 -31.81
CA ARG A 228 9.51 -7.32 -31.01
C ARG A 228 11.03 -7.56 -30.95
N PRO A 229 11.56 -8.16 -29.88
CA PRO A 229 12.96 -8.58 -29.85
C PRO A 229 13.26 -9.62 -30.95
N ARG A 230 14.38 -9.46 -31.65
CA ARG A 230 14.88 -10.47 -32.59
C ARG A 230 15.72 -11.49 -31.83
N CYS A 231 15.29 -12.74 -31.80
CA CYS A 231 15.97 -13.79 -31.05
C CYS A 231 16.87 -14.69 -31.90
N HIS A 232 18.03 -14.99 -31.34
CA HIS A 232 18.89 -16.10 -31.71
C HIS A 232 18.29 -17.42 -31.21
N GLU A 233 18.26 -18.42 -32.08
CA GLU A 233 17.76 -19.78 -31.80
C GLU A 233 16.35 -19.79 -31.17
N SER A 234 15.52 -18.77 -31.48
CA SER A 234 14.15 -18.60 -30.97
C SER A 234 14.01 -18.42 -29.46
N ARG A 235 15.11 -18.30 -28.69
CA ARG A 235 15.08 -18.25 -27.21
C ARG A 235 15.81 -17.05 -26.60
N TRP A 236 16.84 -16.56 -27.28
CA TRP A 236 17.77 -15.60 -26.71
C TRP A 236 17.78 -14.32 -27.53
N TRP A 237 17.51 -13.18 -26.91
CA TRP A 237 17.90 -11.90 -27.50
C TRP A 237 19.38 -11.64 -27.21
N LEU A 238 20.19 -11.32 -28.23
CA LEU A 238 21.62 -11.09 -28.07
C LEU A 238 21.96 -9.59 -28.16
N ALA A 239 22.67 -9.09 -27.16
CA ALA A 239 23.20 -7.73 -27.16
C ALA A 239 24.16 -7.50 -28.34
N PRO A 240 24.28 -6.26 -28.87
CA PRO A 240 25.14 -5.97 -30.01
C PRO A 240 26.60 -6.44 -29.84
N THR A 241 27.10 -6.41 -28.60
CA THR A 241 28.48 -6.73 -28.24
C THR A 241 28.83 -8.22 -28.27
N CYS A 242 27.85 -9.12 -28.40
CA CYS A 242 28.07 -10.56 -28.52
C CYS A 242 27.24 -11.25 -29.62
N ARG A 243 26.52 -10.47 -30.44
CA ARG A 243 25.61 -10.99 -31.47
C ARG A 243 26.33 -11.75 -32.60
N GLU A 244 27.56 -11.38 -32.92
CA GLU A 244 28.37 -12.06 -33.94
C GLU A 244 28.83 -13.46 -33.49
N ASN A 245 29.01 -13.65 -32.18
CA ASN A 245 29.46 -14.91 -31.60
C ASN A 245 28.75 -15.16 -30.27
N SER A 246 27.67 -15.95 -30.32
CA SER A 246 26.80 -16.23 -29.18
C SER A 246 27.50 -16.95 -28.02
N THR A 247 28.65 -17.59 -28.26
CA THR A 247 29.48 -18.20 -27.21
C THR A 247 30.16 -17.18 -26.29
N GLU A 248 30.14 -15.91 -26.69
CA GLU A 248 30.72 -14.80 -25.94
C GLU A 248 29.66 -13.99 -25.17
N CYS A 249 28.42 -14.46 -25.14
CA CYS A 249 27.36 -13.84 -24.36
C CYS A 249 27.29 -14.43 -22.94
N ILE A 250 26.99 -13.57 -21.97
CA ILE A 250 26.64 -13.92 -20.60
C ILE A 250 25.12 -14.16 -20.54
N PRO A 251 24.66 -15.35 -20.12
CA PRO A 251 23.24 -15.62 -19.95
C PRO A 251 22.63 -14.69 -18.90
N CYS A 252 21.54 -14.01 -19.27
CA CYS A 252 20.74 -13.14 -18.46
C CYS A 252 19.30 -13.63 -18.49
N LEU A 253 18.80 -14.16 -17.36
CA LEU A 253 17.48 -14.76 -17.27
C LEU A 253 16.49 -13.76 -16.65
N LEU A 254 15.39 -13.53 -17.37
CA LEU A 254 14.25 -12.75 -16.90
C LEU A 254 13.11 -13.68 -16.48
N TYR A 255 12.26 -13.18 -15.61
CA TYR A 255 11.06 -13.88 -15.16
C TYR A 255 10.01 -13.89 -16.27
N ASP A 256 9.50 -15.06 -16.65
CA ASP A 256 8.39 -15.19 -17.60
C ASP A 256 7.04 -15.03 -16.88
N TRP A 257 6.43 -13.85 -16.99
CA TRP A 257 5.09 -13.57 -16.49
C TRP A 257 4.04 -13.91 -17.55
N PHE A 258 3.63 -15.18 -17.64
CA PHE A 258 2.63 -15.66 -18.63
C PHE A 258 2.99 -15.32 -20.08
N GLY A 259 4.22 -15.63 -20.48
CA GLY A 259 4.72 -15.25 -21.79
C GLY A 259 5.19 -13.80 -21.88
N PHE A 260 5.25 -13.01 -20.80
CA PHE A 260 5.92 -11.71 -20.83
C PHE A 260 7.25 -11.79 -20.08
N PRO A 261 8.40 -11.65 -20.74
CA PRO A 261 9.67 -11.53 -20.06
C PRO A 261 9.74 -10.19 -19.33
N TRP A 262 9.66 -10.23 -18.01
CA TRP A 262 9.53 -9.06 -17.14
C TRP A 262 10.70 -8.08 -17.36
N HIS A 263 10.38 -6.81 -17.67
CA HIS A 263 11.33 -5.71 -17.92
C HIS A 263 12.38 -5.93 -19.02
N ILE A 264 12.08 -6.77 -20.02
CA ILE A 264 13.01 -7.05 -21.11
C ILE A 264 13.53 -5.80 -21.83
N GLU A 265 12.66 -4.83 -22.09
CA GLU A 265 13.01 -3.60 -22.78
C GLU A 265 14.06 -2.77 -22.03
N GLU A 266 13.96 -2.74 -20.70
CA GLU A 266 14.91 -2.07 -19.83
C GLU A 266 16.27 -2.78 -19.89
N VAL A 267 16.26 -4.11 -19.77
CA VAL A 267 17.50 -4.90 -19.76
C VAL A 267 18.19 -4.84 -21.13
N MET A 268 17.43 -4.85 -22.23
CA MET A 268 17.95 -4.63 -23.59
C MET A 268 18.62 -3.24 -23.71
N GLN A 269 17.97 -2.18 -23.21
CA GLN A 269 18.57 -0.84 -23.21
C GLN A 269 19.85 -0.79 -22.39
N LYS A 270 19.87 -1.34 -21.17
CA LYS A 270 21.07 -1.37 -20.33
C LYS A 270 22.20 -2.14 -20.99
N ALA A 271 21.91 -3.31 -21.56
CA ALA A 271 22.90 -4.12 -22.26
C ALA A 271 23.53 -3.37 -23.43
N THR A 272 22.72 -2.65 -24.19
CA THR A 272 23.18 -1.90 -25.37
C THR A 272 23.94 -0.62 -24.99
N ILE A 273 23.38 0.20 -24.10
CA ILE A 273 23.97 1.49 -23.69
C ILE A 273 25.29 1.30 -22.94
N TRP A 274 25.36 0.27 -22.09
CA TRP A 274 26.56 -0.01 -21.29
C TRP A 274 27.49 -1.03 -21.93
N GLU A 275 27.23 -1.41 -23.19
CA GLU A 275 28.04 -2.35 -23.97
C GLU A 275 28.29 -3.67 -23.23
N MET A 276 27.25 -4.21 -22.59
CA MET A 276 27.32 -5.47 -21.84
C MET A 276 27.03 -6.64 -22.78
N PRO A 277 27.86 -7.71 -22.81
CA PRO A 277 27.66 -8.86 -23.69
C PRO A 277 26.62 -9.81 -23.10
N LEU A 278 25.37 -9.37 -22.96
CA LEU A 278 24.29 -10.17 -22.39
C LEU A 278 23.51 -10.93 -23.48
N ALA A 279 23.12 -12.16 -23.18
CA ALA A 279 22.07 -12.89 -23.88
C ALA A 279 20.84 -12.98 -22.97
N ILE A 280 19.73 -12.37 -23.36
CA ILE A 280 18.52 -12.29 -22.56
C ILE A 280 17.56 -13.42 -22.94
N GLY A 281 17.18 -14.24 -21.96
CA GLY A 281 16.20 -15.32 -22.11
C GLY A 281 15.09 -15.20 -21.07
N ALA A 282 13.89 -15.65 -21.41
CA ALA A 282 12.74 -15.67 -20.51
C ALA A 282 12.63 -17.04 -19.85
N ALA A 283 13.05 -17.16 -18.59
CA ALA A 283 12.99 -18.42 -17.88
C ALA A 283 11.57 -18.67 -17.37
N LEU A 284 11.05 -19.88 -17.64
CA LEU A 284 9.72 -20.28 -17.23
C LEU A 284 9.62 -20.22 -15.71
N ALA A 285 8.49 -19.71 -15.25
CA ALA A 285 8.16 -19.58 -13.84
C ALA A 285 6.93 -20.43 -13.50
N ASP A 286 6.93 -21.01 -12.31
CA ASP A 286 5.73 -21.56 -11.71
C ASP A 286 5.30 -20.62 -10.57
N PHE A 287 4.10 -20.06 -10.67
CA PHE A 287 3.55 -19.14 -9.67
C PHE A 287 3.27 -19.82 -8.33
N ASN A 288 3.10 -21.14 -8.35
CA ASN A 288 2.77 -21.92 -7.17
C ASN A 288 3.97 -22.69 -6.61
N SER A 289 5.13 -22.59 -7.27
CA SER A 289 6.31 -23.35 -6.88
C SER A 289 7.62 -22.65 -7.21
N VAL A 290 8.47 -22.62 -6.19
CA VAL A 290 9.86 -22.17 -6.24
C VAL A 290 10.77 -23.13 -7.01
N SER A 291 10.23 -24.25 -7.50
CA SER A 291 10.94 -25.23 -8.32
C SER A 291 11.02 -24.87 -9.81
N GLY A 292 10.35 -23.78 -10.24
CA GLY A 292 10.37 -23.33 -11.62
C GLY A 292 11.79 -23.02 -12.14
N PRO A 293 12.05 -23.14 -13.46
CA PRO A 293 13.37 -22.88 -14.02
C PRO A 293 13.99 -21.53 -13.68
N TYR A 294 13.20 -20.45 -13.66
CA TYR A 294 13.68 -19.13 -13.25
C TYR A 294 14.34 -19.14 -11.86
N TYR A 295 13.83 -19.96 -10.95
CA TYR A 295 14.32 -20.06 -9.59
C TYR A 295 15.46 -21.08 -9.42
N ARG A 296 15.38 -22.21 -10.14
CA ARG A 296 16.39 -23.28 -10.10
C ARG A 296 17.69 -22.91 -10.82
N LEU A 297 17.61 -22.21 -11.96
CA LEU A 297 18.78 -21.94 -12.79
C LEU A 297 19.85 -21.13 -12.04
N PRO A 298 19.54 -20.07 -11.27
CA PRO A 298 20.55 -19.30 -10.54
C PRO A 298 21.21 -20.06 -9.37
N LEU A 299 20.60 -21.15 -8.90
CA LEU A 299 21.20 -22.04 -7.89
C LEU A 299 22.23 -22.99 -8.50
N THR A 300 22.05 -23.32 -9.78
CA THR A 300 22.81 -24.37 -10.47
C THR A 300 23.77 -23.82 -11.53
N HIS A 301 23.53 -22.60 -11.99
CA HIS A 301 24.30 -21.93 -13.03
C HIS A 301 24.74 -20.55 -12.56
N ASP A 302 25.97 -20.21 -12.87
CA ASP A 302 26.52 -18.87 -12.72
C ASP A 302 26.02 -18.01 -13.90
N VAL A 303 24.91 -17.31 -13.69
CA VAL A 303 24.18 -16.49 -14.68
C VAL A 303 23.76 -15.15 -14.06
N VAL A 304 23.38 -14.19 -14.91
CA VAL A 304 22.73 -12.94 -14.48
C VAL A 304 21.23 -13.17 -14.41
N THR A 305 20.56 -12.60 -13.41
CA THR A 305 19.09 -12.62 -13.27
C THR A 305 18.55 -11.26 -12.91
N LEU A 306 17.33 -10.93 -13.35
CA LEU A 306 16.59 -9.80 -12.79
C LEU A 306 16.05 -10.20 -11.42
N ARG A 307 16.20 -9.38 -10.37
CA ARG A 307 15.66 -9.68 -9.03
C ARG A 307 15.19 -8.45 -8.30
N GLN A 308 14.29 -8.66 -7.36
CA GLN A 308 13.83 -7.67 -6.38
C GLN A 308 14.76 -7.69 -5.15
N HIS A 309 15.03 -6.52 -4.60
CA HIS A 309 15.90 -6.30 -3.44
C HIS A 309 15.22 -5.35 -2.44
N PRO A 310 14.90 -5.79 -1.22
CA PRO A 310 14.97 -7.18 -0.75
C PRO A 310 13.99 -8.09 -1.53
N ASP A 311 14.27 -9.39 -1.56
CA ASP A 311 13.36 -10.36 -2.18
C ASP A 311 12.13 -10.55 -1.29
N LEU A 312 11.00 -10.01 -1.72
CA LEU A 312 9.75 -10.04 -0.93
C LEU A 312 8.98 -11.35 -1.09
N GLN A 313 9.25 -12.09 -2.16
CA GLN A 313 8.50 -13.30 -2.47
C GLN A 313 9.02 -14.48 -1.63
N ASN A 314 10.15 -14.30 -0.92
CA ASN A 314 10.78 -15.30 -0.05
C ASN A 314 10.88 -16.68 -0.74
N THR A 315 10.94 -16.71 -2.06
CA THR A 315 10.75 -17.94 -2.82
C THR A 315 12.05 -18.71 -2.95
N ILE A 316 13.22 -18.12 -2.69
CA ILE A 316 14.49 -18.83 -2.87
C ILE A 316 15.53 -18.44 -1.83
N PRO A 317 16.24 -19.41 -1.23
CA PRO A 317 17.41 -19.14 -0.39
C PRO A 317 18.66 -18.83 -1.24
N LEU A 318 18.58 -17.87 -2.18
CA LEU A 318 19.75 -17.39 -2.92
C LEU A 318 20.12 -15.98 -2.48
N VAL A 319 21.21 -15.87 -1.71
CA VAL A 319 21.88 -14.58 -1.49
C VAL A 319 22.42 -14.10 -2.83
N SER A 320 21.90 -12.98 -3.31
CA SER A 320 22.28 -12.40 -4.59
C SER A 320 22.95 -11.06 -4.41
N ALA A 321 23.96 -10.79 -5.23
CA ALA A 321 24.66 -9.53 -5.29
C ALA A 321 24.04 -8.66 -6.40
N PRO A 322 23.42 -7.51 -6.08
CA PRO A 322 22.85 -6.63 -7.09
C PRO A 322 23.96 -5.95 -7.92
N ILE A 323 23.75 -5.87 -9.23
CA ILE A 323 24.58 -5.10 -10.15
C ILE A 323 24.12 -3.64 -10.07
N VAL A 324 24.93 -2.81 -9.44
CA VAL A 324 24.63 -1.39 -9.17
C VAL A 324 24.85 -0.56 -10.43
N PHE A 325 23.76 -0.01 -10.97
CA PHE A 325 23.75 1.00 -12.05
C PHE A 325 23.79 2.43 -11.47
N PRO A 326 23.98 3.50 -12.29
CA PRO A 326 23.82 4.87 -11.80
C PRO A 326 22.45 5.07 -11.13
N ARG A 327 22.38 5.95 -10.13
CA ARG A 327 21.15 6.22 -9.38
C ARG A 327 20.01 6.62 -10.31
N HIS A 328 18.78 6.23 -9.95
CA HIS A 328 17.57 6.52 -10.72
C HIS A 328 17.50 8.01 -11.14
N SER A 329 17.28 8.23 -12.44
CA SER A 329 17.12 9.56 -13.04
C SER A 329 15.68 9.71 -13.55
N PRO A 330 14.77 10.33 -12.76
CA PRO A 330 13.37 10.49 -13.18
C PRO A 330 13.22 11.18 -14.54
N ARG A 331 14.13 12.12 -14.85
CA ARG A 331 14.16 12.85 -16.13
C ARG A 331 14.42 11.95 -17.32
N ASP A 332 15.37 11.01 -17.19
CA ASP A 332 15.74 10.11 -18.28
C ASP A 332 14.65 9.06 -18.49
N TRP A 333 14.12 8.51 -17.39
CA TRP A 333 13.04 7.54 -17.42
C TRP A 333 11.75 8.11 -18.01
N GLN A 334 11.41 9.39 -17.72
CA GLN A 334 10.27 10.07 -18.33
C GLN A 334 10.39 10.17 -19.87
N ARG A 335 11.61 10.11 -20.41
CA ARG A 335 11.88 10.11 -21.85
C ARG A 335 12.07 8.70 -22.44
N GLY A 336 11.85 7.65 -21.63
CA GLY A 336 12.04 6.26 -22.03
C GLY A 336 13.48 5.76 -21.97
N LEU A 337 14.44 6.54 -21.44
CA LEU A 337 15.85 6.16 -21.30
C LEU A 337 16.09 5.41 -19.99
N ALA A 338 16.24 4.08 -20.09
CA ALA A 338 16.39 3.16 -18.96
C ALA A 338 17.85 2.79 -18.63
N SER A 339 18.77 3.77 -18.66
CA SER A 339 20.21 3.52 -18.42
C SER A 339 20.61 3.49 -16.94
N SER A 340 19.85 4.14 -16.07
CA SER A 340 20.06 4.16 -14.61
C SER A 340 19.26 3.05 -13.91
N MET A 341 19.36 2.93 -12.58
CA MET A 341 18.46 2.09 -11.78
C MET A 341 16.99 2.47 -12.01
N SER A 342 16.12 1.47 -11.92
CA SER A 342 14.66 1.63 -11.87
C SER A 342 14.25 2.46 -10.66
N ALA A 343 13.07 3.09 -10.74
CA ALA A 343 12.50 3.76 -9.59
C ALA A 343 12.17 2.70 -8.54
N PRO A 344 12.60 2.88 -7.27
CA PRO A 344 12.14 1.97 -6.24
C PRO A 344 10.64 2.06 -6.09
N TRP A 345 10.05 0.97 -5.64
CA TRP A 345 8.66 0.90 -5.25
C TRP A 345 8.53 0.37 -3.84
N SER A 346 7.33 0.42 -3.29
CA SER A 346 7.10 0.16 -1.88
C SER A 346 5.90 -0.77 -1.74
N THR A 347 5.98 -1.70 -0.78
CA THR A 347 4.79 -2.47 -0.41
C THR A 347 3.78 -1.55 0.25
N SER A 348 2.52 -1.71 -0.11
CA SER A 348 1.48 -0.78 0.32
C SER A 348 0.53 -1.45 1.30
N ARG A 349 0.04 -0.64 2.23
CA ARG A 349 -0.93 -1.04 3.25
C ARG A 349 -2.30 -0.53 2.84
N LEU A 350 -3.22 -1.47 2.64
CA LEU A 350 -4.62 -1.16 2.35
C LEU A 350 -5.46 -1.56 3.55
N SER A 351 -6.33 -0.65 3.98
CA SER A 351 -7.31 -0.95 5.01
C SER A 351 -8.70 -0.43 4.64
N HIS A 352 -9.72 -1.15 5.11
CA HIS A 352 -11.10 -0.73 5.03
C HIS A 352 -11.29 0.58 5.81
N LYS A 353 -12.06 1.53 5.28
CA LYS A 353 -12.19 2.88 5.87
C LYS A 353 -12.61 2.90 7.34
N ASP A 354 -13.46 1.95 7.71
CA ASP A 354 -14.09 1.86 9.03
C ASP A 354 -13.30 0.96 9.97
N LEU A 355 -12.15 0.43 9.53
CA LEU A 355 -11.31 -0.38 10.40
C LEU A 355 -10.86 0.41 11.64
N GLY A 356 -10.62 1.72 11.50
CA GLY A 356 -10.36 2.62 12.62
C GLY A 356 -11.55 2.81 13.59
N GLU A 357 -12.76 2.40 13.23
CA GLU A 357 -13.90 2.34 14.15
C GLU A 357 -14.02 0.95 14.78
N TRP A 358 -13.87 -0.11 13.98
CA TRP A 358 -14.11 -1.48 14.39
C TRP A 358 -12.95 -2.12 15.18
N ALA A 359 -11.71 -1.78 14.80
CA ALA A 359 -10.48 -2.28 15.40
C ALA A 359 -9.38 -1.21 15.32
N PRO A 360 -9.48 -0.16 16.14
CA PRO A 360 -8.58 0.97 16.06
C PRO A 360 -7.14 0.62 16.51
N ASP A 361 -7.00 -0.38 17.38
CA ASP A 361 -5.72 -0.99 17.76
C ASP A 361 -5.05 -1.74 16.60
N VAL A 362 -5.82 -2.42 15.75
CA VAL A 362 -5.33 -3.03 14.50
C VAL A 362 -4.93 -1.95 13.49
N GLN A 363 -5.73 -0.89 13.31
CA GLN A 363 -5.40 0.25 12.43
C GLN A 363 -4.04 0.86 12.79
N GLU A 364 -3.76 1.01 14.09
CA GLU A 364 -2.51 1.60 14.57
C GLU A 364 -1.34 0.61 14.55
N LEU A 365 -1.58 -0.66 14.87
CA LEU A 365 -0.60 -1.72 14.62
C LEU A 365 -0.16 -1.68 13.16
N LEU A 366 -1.10 -1.64 12.23
CA LEU A 366 -0.82 -1.50 10.80
C LEU A 366 -0.02 -0.25 10.51
N ARG A 367 -0.39 0.91 11.08
CA ARG A 367 0.32 2.19 10.87
C ARG A 367 1.76 2.15 11.36
N ARG A 368 2.05 1.46 12.47
CA ARG A 368 3.39 1.39 13.08
C ARG A 368 4.24 0.22 12.59
N MET A 369 3.62 -0.84 12.07
CA MET A 369 4.30 -2.04 11.56
C MET A 369 5.35 -1.65 10.51
N ARG A 370 6.62 -2.01 10.76
CA ARG A 370 7.73 -1.73 9.84
C ARG A 370 8.65 -2.92 9.68
N PHE A 371 8.88 -3.35 8.45
CA PHE A 371 9.87 -4.39 8.14
C PHE A 371 11.07 -3.80 7.42
N TYR A 372 12.26 -4.24 7.83
CA TYR A 372 13.51 -3.81 7.26
C TYR A 372 14.07 -4.82 6.24
N GLY A 373 14.94 -4.40 5.31
CA GLY A 373 15.51 -5.29 4.30
C GLY A 373 16.23 -6.49 4.93
N GLU A 374 16.89 -6.26 6.05
CA GLU A 374 17.50 -7.29 6.91
C GLU A 374 16.49 -8.30 7.48
N ASP A 375 15.25 -7.90 7.74
CA ASP A 375 14.19 -8.82 8.18
C ASP A 375 13.79 -9.76 7.04
N TYR A 376 13.61 -9.20 5.84
CA TYR A 376 13.31 -9.99 4.65
C TYR A 376 14.47 -10.91 4.27
N GLU A 377 15.72 -10.43 4.34
CA GLU A 377 16.90 -11.25 4.10
C GLU A 377 17.02 -12.38 5.12
N TYR A 378 16.82 -12.11 6.41
CA TYR A 378 16.87 -13.12 7.46
C TYR A 378 15.84 -14.22 7.23
N VAL A 379 14.59 -13.85 6.94
CA VAL A 379 13.52 -14.81 6.66
C VAL A 379 13.79 -15.55 5.34
N SER A 380 14.14 -14.84 4.27
CA SER A 380 14.44 -15.44 2.96
C SER A 380 15.60 -16.44 2.98
N ILE A 381 16.68 -16.14 3.71
CA ILE A 381 17.90 -16.97 3.74
C ILE A 381 17.71 -18.18 4.66
N GLY A 382 17.27 -17.94 5.90
CA GLY A 382 17.21 -18.99 6.91
C GLY A 382 16.02 -19.94 6.77
N MET A 383 14.93 -19.46 6.18
CA MET A 383 13.62 -20.07 6.38
C MET A 383 13.05 -20.73 5.12
N SER A 384 13.31 -20.19 3.92
CA SER A 384 12.85 -20.76 2.64
C SER A 384 13.32 -22.21 2.44
N GLY A 385 14.60 -22.49 2.73
CA GLY A 385 15.15 -23.84 2.63
C GLY A 385 14.50 -24.86 3.59
N ARG A 386 13.98 -24.40 4.75
CA ARG A 386 13.26 -25.26 5.70
C ARG A 386 11.84 -25.57 5.22
N VAL A 387 11.17 -24.61 4.57
CA VAL A 387 9.83 -24.82 3.99
C VAL A 387 9.89 -25.84 2.85
N GLU A 388 10.85 -25.68 1.93
CA GLU A 388 11.05 -26.61 0.81
C GLU A 388 11.34 -28.04 1.29
N GLN A 389 12.10 -28.18 2.38
CA GLN A 389 12.41 -29.48 2.98
C GLN A 389 11.26 -30.06 3.82
N GLY A 390 10.11 -29.36 3.89
CA GLY A 390 8.97 -29.76 4.70
C GLY A 390 9.22 -29.70 6.21
N GLN A 391 10.26 -28.98 6.65
CA GLN A 391 10.65 -28.84 8.04
C GLN A 391 9.97 -27.66 8.75
N ALA A 392 9.37 -26.73 8.00
CA ALA A 392 8.69 -25.55 8.52
C ALA A 392 7.49 -25.14 7.63
N THR A 393 6.64 -24.26 8.15
CA THR A 393 5.61 -23.55 7.39
C THR A 393 5.88 -22.06 7.44
N TRP A 394 5.46 -21.29 6.44
CA TRP A 394 5.59 -19.83 6.44
C TRP A 394 5.01 -19.17 7.69
N GLN A 395 3.89 -19.69 8.21
CA GLN A 395 3.28 -19.20 9.45
C GLN A 395 4.15 -19.51 10.67
N GLY A 396 4.76 -20.71 10.73
CA GLY A 396 5.70 -21.07 11.80
C GLY A 396 6.98 -20.22 11.78
N LEU A 397 7.39 -19.78 10.59
CA LEU A 397 8.55 -18.91 10.40
C LEU A 397 8.27 -17.46 10.79
N ALA A 398 7.10 -16.94 10.43
CA ALA A 398 6.62 -15.66 10.94
C ALA A 398 6.55 -15.69 12.47
N CYS A 399 6.06 -16.79 13.06
CA CYS A 399 6.06 -16.99 14.50
C CYS A 399 7.47 -16.96 15.11
N GLU A 400 8.43 -17.71 14.53
CA GLU A 400 9.82 -17.74 14.98
C GLU A 400 10.46 -16.35 14.92
N TRP A 401 10.23 -15.58 13.85
CA TRP A 401 10.70 -14.21 13.74
C TRP A 401 10.11 -13.31 14.84
N LEU A 402 8.80 -13.41 15.10
CA LEU A 402 8.15 -12.65 16.18
C LEU A 402 8.71 -13.01 17.56
N GLN A 403 8.95 -14.28 17.85
CA GLN A 403 9.55 -14.71 19.12
C GLN A 403 10.96 -14.14 19.33
N ASN A 404 11.75 -14.02 18.26
CA ASN A 404 13.12 -13.54 18.32
C ASN A 404 13.24 -12.00 18.28
N ASN A 405 12.19 -11.28 17.86
CA ASN A 405 12.22 -9.83 17.65
C ASN A 405 11.17 -9.09 18.50
N THR A 406 11.01 -9.50 19.76
CA THR A 406 9.96 -8.96 20.66
C THR A 406 10.04 -7.46 20.87
N ASP A 407 11.24 -6.90 21.03
CA ASP A 407 11.42 -5.46 21.20
C ASP A 407 11.00 -4.65 19.96
N VAL A 408 11.12 -5.25 18.77
CA VAL A 408 10.77 -4.61 17.50
C VAL A 408 9.25 -4.51 17.35
N TRP A 409 8.54 -5.64 17.40
CA TRP A 409 7.10 -5.63 17.13
C TRP A 409 6.28 -5.09 18.29
N LYS A 410 6.77 -5.17 19.54
CA LYS A 410 6.07 -4.55 20.69
C LYS A 410 5.98 -3.03 20.55
N ALA A 411 6.94 -2.39 19.88
CA ALA A 411 6.86 -0.97 19.56
C ALA A 411 5.75 -0.63 18.56
N TRP A 412 5.29 -1.61 17.77
CA TRP A 412 4.18 -1.42 16.83
C TRP A 412 2.82 -1.56 17.49
N VAL A 413 2.73 -2.35 18.56
CA VAL A 413 1.47 -2.59 19.26
C VAL A 413 1.14 -1.33 20.08
N PRO A 414 0.01 -0.64 19.82
CA PRO A 414 -0.37 0.49 20.63
C PRO A 414 -0.65 0.05 22.07
N ALA A 415 -0.20 0.84 23.05
CA ALA A 415 -0.65 0.64 24.41
C ALA A 415 -2.18 0.77 24.48
N VAL A 416 -2.81 0.07 25.43
CA VAL A 416 -4.27 0.12 25.64
C VAL A 416 -4.81 1.54 25.93
N THR A 417 -3.90 2.47 26.25
CA THR A 417 -4.16 3.89 26.52
C THR A 417 -3.64 4.84 25.44
N SER A 418 -3.11 4.33 24.32
CA SER A 418 -2.74 5.13 23.14
C SER A 418 -3.97 5.33 22.27
N CYS A 419 -4.82 6.28 22.66
CA CYS A 419 -6.12 6.48 22.05
C CYS A 419 -6.02 7.09 20.66
N PHE A 420 -6.80 6.52 19.76
CA PHE A 420 -6.82 6.83 18.34
C PHE A 420 -7.69 8.05 18.04
N PRO A 421 -7.55 8.70 16.86
CA PRO A 421 -8.45 9.78 16.45
C PRO A 421 -9.92 9.36 16.58
N GLY A 422 -10.72 10.22 17.19
CA GLY A 422 -12.13 9.96 17.54
C GLY A 422 -12.33 9.36 18.94
N HIS A 423 -11.29 8.78 19.54
CA HIS A 423 -11.33 8.25 20.90
C HIS A 423 -10.66 9.19 21.90
N GLY A 424 -10.93 8.97 23.18
CA GLY A 424 -10.21 9.60 24.26
C GLY A 424 -9.95 8.65 25.42
N LEU A 425 -8.97 9.01 26.25
CA LEU A 425 -8.61 8.30 27.47
C LEU A 425 -9.83 8.11 28.38
N PHE A 426 -10.07 6.87 28.81
CA PHE A 426 -11.21 6.51 29.64
C PHE A 426 -10.76 5.65 30.83
N GLY A 427 -11.24 5.97 32.02
CA GLY A 427 -10.90 5.26 33.25
C GLY A 427 -11.86 5.61 34.38
N ALA A 428 -12.05 4.68 35.31
CA ALA A 428 -13.00 4.83 36.43
C ALA A 428 -14.42 5.27 36.01
N GLY A 429 -14.86 4.88 34.80
CA GLY A 429 -16.20 5.20 34.28
C GLY A 429 -16.35 6.59 33.65
N THR A 430 -15.27 7.36 33.51
CA THR A 430 -15.28 8.70 32.90
C THR A 430 -14.14 8.90 31.90
N PHE A 431 -14.24 9.91 31.05
CA PHE A 431 -13.09 10.41 30.28
C PHE A 431 -12.11 11.11 31.23
N VAL A 432 -10.82 10.89 31.02
CA VAL A 432 -9.73 11.41 31.86
C VAL A 432 -8.72 12.19 31.03
N SER A 433 -8.00 13.11 31.68
CA SER A 433 -7.02 13.99 31.04
C SER A 433 -5.56 13.52 31.19
N SER A 434 -5.34 12.33 31.75
CA SER A 434 -4.01 11.74 31.92
C SER A 434 -4.06 10.23 31.73
N ARG A 435 -3.02 9.70 31.10
CA ARG A 435 -2.84 8.28 30.82
C ARG A 435 -2.74 7.44 32.09
N GLU A 436 -2.18 8.00 33.17
CA GLU A 436 -2.06 7.31 34.47
C GLU A 436 -3.42 6.90 35.05
N ASN A 437 -4.47 7.65 34.71
CA ASN A 437 -5.83 7.40 35.17
C ASN A 437 -6.68 6.65 34.13
N ALA A 438 -6.10 6.30 32.98
CA ALA A 438 -6.80 5.65 31.89
C ALA A 438 -6.58 4.13 31.97
N THR A 439 -7.65 3.37 31.78
CA THR A 439 -7.60 1.90 31.66
C THR A 439 -7.92 1.43 30.25
N THR A 440 -8.50 2.30 29.42
CA THR A 440 -8.88 2.00 28.03
C THR A 440 -9.14 3.31 27.26
N CYS A 441 -9.53 3.19 25.99
CA CYS A 441 -9.98 4.28 25.14
C CYS A 441 -11.45 4.08 24.78
N ARG A 442 -12.22 5.17 24.70
CA ARG A 442 -13.63 5.12 24.23
C ARG A 442 -13.92 6.24 23.23
N PRO A 443 -14.90 6.05 22.31
CA PRO A 443 -15.29 7.10 21.38
C PRO A 443 -15.73 8.36 22.14
N CYS A 444 -15.26 9.53 21.71
CA CYS A 444 -15.66 10.78 22.33
C CYS A 444 -17.17 10.98 22.20
N PRO A 445 -17.86 11.42 23.27
CA PRO A 445 -19.31 11.56 23.27
C PRO A 445 -19.75 12.79 22.46
N PRO A 446 -21.03 12.86 22.05
CA PRO A 446 -21.62 14.09 21.51
C PRO A 446 -21.30 15.30 22.39
N GLY A 447 -21.08 16.43 21.74
CA GLY A 447 -20.59 17.66 22.36
C GLY A 447 -19.08 17.66 22.56
N SER A 448 -18.36 16.61 22.19
CA SER A 448 -16.90 16.56 22.29
C SER A 448 -16.26 16.03 21.00
N TYR A 449 -14.98 16.35 20.85
CA TYR A 449 -14.12 15.85 19.78
C TYR A 449 -12.83 15.30 20.38
N SER A 450 -12.19 14.38 19.66
CA SER A 450 -10.91 13.80 20.00
C SER A 450 -9.79 14.74 19.59
N ALA A 451 -9.03 15.23 20.57
CA ALA A 451 -7.88 16.08 20.38
C ALA A 451 -6.58 15.30 20.63
N PRO A 452 -5.56 15.39 19.75
CA PRO A 452 -4.26 14.79 19.98
C PRO A 452 -3.62 15.29 21.27
N PHE A 453 -3.05 14.37 22.04
CA PHE A 453 -2.31 14.64 23.26
C PHE A 453 -0.99 13.89 23.23
N TYR A 454 0.11 14.61 23.41
CA TYR A 454 1.46 14.04 23.43
C TYR A 454 1.93 13.91 24.88
N ASP A 455 2.19 12.68 25.30
CA ASP A 455 2.99 12.39 26.50
C ASP A 455 4.36 11.80 26.11
N TYR A 456 4.64 10.55 26.49
CA TYR A 456 5.77 9.74 25.99
C TYR A 456 5.39 8.89 24.77
N GLU A 457 4.09 8.78 24.45
CA GLU A 457 3.51 8.21 23.23
C GLU A 457 2.37 9.11 22.70
N GLU A 458 2.06 9.01 21.40
CA GLU A 458 0.86 9.64 20.83
C GLU A 458 -0.43 9.04 21.43
N THR A 459 -1.33 9.89 21.95
CA THR A 459 -2.68 9.51 22.38
C THR A 459 -3.68 10.62 22.07
N ALA A 460 -4.93 10.46 22.49
CA ALA A 460 -5.98 11.44 22.28
C ALA A 460 -6.87 11.58 23.52
N GLN A 461 -7.44 12.78 23.68
CA GLN A 461 -8.34 13.13 24.76
C GLN A 461 -9.61 13.75 24.21
N CYS A 462 -10.75 13.45 24.85
CA CYS A 462 -12.00 14.09 24.48
C CYS A 462 -12.04 15.51 25.03
N GLN A 463 -12.13 16.48 24.14
CA GLN A 463 -12.30 17.89 24.47
C GLN A 463 -13.71 18.33 24.07
N SER A 464 -14.36 19.09 24.93
CA SER A 464 -15.69 19.63 24.63
C SER A 464 -15.62 20.68 23.52
N CYS A 465 -16.66 20.72 22.68
CA CYS A 465 -16.81 21.78 21.69
C CYS A 465 -16.86 23.14 22.38
N SER A 466 -16.07 24.10 21.88
CA SER A 466 -16.11 25.48 22.39
C SER A 466 -17.41 26.17 21.99
N PRO A 467 -17.85 27.23 22.70
CA PRO A 467 -18.99 28.03 22.28
C PRO A 467 -18.87 28.49 20.82
N GLY A 468 -19.97 28.46 20.09
CA GLY A 468 -20.05 28.64 18.65
C GLY A 468 -19.89 27.37 17.83
N TYR A 469 -19.56 26.24 18.46
CA TYR A 469 -19.37 24.96 17.81
C TYR A 469 -20.24 23.87 18.46
N TRP A 470 -20.56 22.84 17.68
CA TRP A 470 -21.40 21.74 18.11
C TRP A 470 -20.94 20.39 17.55
N GLN A 471 -21.35 19.31 18.19
CA GLN A 471 -21.15 17.96 17.68
C GLN A 471 -22.24 16.99 18.14
N SER A 472 -22.96 16.35 17.22
CA SER A 472 -24.03 15.39 17.57
C SER A 472 -23.58 13.93 17.55
N SER A 473 -22.45 13.64 16.89
CA SER A 473 -21.99 12.27 16.68
C SER A 473 -20.92 11.87 17.69
N TYR A 474 -20.85 10.57 18.00
CA TYR A 474 -19.70 10.01 18.71
C TYR A 474 -18.46 10.00 17.83
N GLY A 475 -17.28 9.90 18.44
CA GLY A 475 -16.09 9.46 17.71
C GLY A 475 -15.48 10.50 16.77
N THR A 476 -15.85 11.79 16.89
CA THR A 476 -15.42 12.80 15.93
C THR A 476 -14.08 13.43 16.33
N VAL A 477 -13.35 13.95 15.33
CA VAL A 477 -12.05 14.63 15.51
C VAL A 477 -12.15 16.15 15.41
N THR A 478 -13.35 16.68 15.11
CA THR A 478 -13.62 18.10 15.00
C THR A 478 -15.05 18.41 15.45
N CYS A 479 -15.28 19.64 15.90
CA CYS A 479 -16.63 20.17 16.10
C CYS A 479 -17.06 21.01 14.89
N ASN A 480 -18.34 20.95 14.56
CA ASN A 480 -18.92 21.73 13.47
C ASN A 480 -19.20 23.17 13.93
N PRO A 481 -18.90 24.19 13.11
CA PRO A 481 -19.29 25.56 13.43
C PRO A 481 -20.81 25.74 13.32
N CYS A 482 -21.38 26.61 14.14
CA CYS A 482 -22.74 27.08 13.93
C CYS A 482 -22.83 27.93 12.66
N SER A 483 -23.83 27.66 11.82
CA SER A 483 -24.10 28.45 10.62
C SER A 483 -24.69 29.82 10.99
N PRO A 484 -24.58 30.83 10.10
CA PRO A 484 -25.32 32.09 10.26
C PRO A 484 -26.80 31.84 10.57
N GLY A 485 -27.37 32.70 11.42
CA GLY A 485 -28.70 32.55 12.00
C GLY A 485 -28.76 31.62 13.21
N THR A 486 -27.69 30.89 13.55
CA THR A 486 -27.66 29.97 14.69
C THR A 486 -26.51 30.28 15.64
N PHE A 487 -26.61 29.80 16.88
CA PHE A 487 -25.58 29.97 17.90
C PHE A 487 -25.48 28.77 18.85
N ALA A 488 -24.33 28.60 19.49
CA ALA A 488 -24.13 27.64 20.57
C ALA A 488 -23.41 28.34 21.73
N ASN A 489 -24.12 28.64 22.81
CA ASN A 489 -23.58 29.37 23.96
C ASN A 489 -22.82 28.48 24.94
N ASP A 490 -23.16 27.18 24.98
CA ASP A 490 -22.64 26.27 25.99
C ASP A 490 -21.43 25.48 25.48
N THR A 491 -20.44 25.31 26.35
CA THR A 491 -19.35 24.35 26.13
C THR A 491 -19.94 22.94 26.06
N GLY A 492 -19.56 22.19 25.03
CA GLY A 492 -20.05 20.84 24.80
C GLY A 492 -21.42 20.76 24.13
N SER A 493 -21.80 21.79 23.36
CA SER A 493 -23.08 21.82 22.64
C SER A 493 -23.20 20.66 21.64
N THR A 494 -24.36 20.02 21.60
CA THR A 494 -24.67 18.92 20.66
C THR A 494 -25.47 19.37 19.45
N LEU A 495 -25.88 20.64 19.41
CA LEU A 495 -26.60 21.30 18.32
C LEU A 495 -26.42 22.82 18.42
N CYS A 496 -26.71 23.54 17.34
CA CYS A 496 -26.87 25.00 17.36
C CYS A 496 -28.34 25.37 17.51
N ASN A 497 -28.60 26.41 18.31
CA ASN A 497 -29.93 26.99 18.50
C ASN A 497 -30.16 28.11 17.49
N ASP A 498 -31.37 28.21 16.95
CA ASP A 498 -31.76 29.34 16.11
C ASP A 498 -31.78 30.65 16.92
N CYS A 499 -31.35 31.74 16.31
CA CYS A 499 -31.60 33.07 16.86
C CYS A 499 -33.10 33.27 17.07
N ALA A 500 -33.47 33.66 18.29
CA ALA A 500 -34.86 33.90 18.64
C ALA A 500 -35.44 35.04 17.78
N GLN A 501 -36.77 35.09 17.69
CA GLN A 501 -37.43 36.19 16.99
C GLN A 501 -37.02 37.54 17.61
N GLY A 502 -36.61 38.48 16.75
CA GLY A 502 -36.03 39.76 17.16
C GLY A 502 -34.51 39.75 17.33
N GLN A 503 -33.85 38.65 16.96
CA GLN A 503 -32.40 38.52 16.96
C GLN A 503 -31.92 37.95 15.62
N PHE A 504 -30.67 38.24 15.25
CA PHE A 504 -30.03 37.76 14.03
C PHE A 504 -28.54 37.45 14.28
N GLN A 505 -27.91 36.66 13.42
CA GLN A 505 -26.46 36.40 13.52
C GLN A 505 -25.83 36.19 12.13
N PRO A 506 -25.03 37.15 11.62
CA PRO A 506 -24.42 37.03 10.30
C PRO A 506 -23.16 36.18 10.26
N ALA A 507 -22.44 36.03 11.37
CA ALA A 507 -21.21 35.28 11.43
C ALA A 507 -21.46 33.79 11.73
N ALA A 508 -20.68 32.93 11.09
CA ALA A 508 -20.55 31.54 11.52
C ALA A 508 -19.77 31.44 12.84
N SER A 509 -19.86 30.28 13.51
CA SER A 509 -19.17 29.98 14.77
C SER A 509 -19.51 30.90 15.94
N SER A 510 -20.73 31.44 15.98
CA SER A 510 -21.11 32.41 17.01
C SER A 510 -21.69 31.76 18.27
N SER A 511 -21.33 32.31 19.43
CA SER A 511 -21.85 31.88 20.73
C SER A 511 -23.11 32.63 21.19
N SER A 512 -23.56 33.63 20.42
CA SER A 512 -24.74 34.44 20.76
C SER A 512 -25.32 35.14 19.53
N CYS A 513 -26.59 35.54 19.58
CA CYS A 513 -27.21 36.34 18.53
C CYS A 513 -27.18 37.85 18.85
N GLU A 514 -27.08 38.65 17.80
CA GLU A 514 -27.28 40.10 17.87
C GLU A 514 -28.77 40.41 17.98
N VAL A 515 -29.12 41.47 18.72
CA VAL A 515 -30.52 41.89 18.89
C VAL A 515 -30.85 42.99 17.89
N CYS A 516 -32.05 42.95 17.31
CA CYS A 516 -32.59 44.07 16.54
C CYS A 516 -32.79 45.31 17.44
N ASP A 517 -32.89 46.50 16.84
CA ASP A 517 -33.16 47.72 17.59
C ASP A 517 -34.51 47.64 18.36
N ILE A 518 -34.70 48.48 19.38
CA ILE A 518 -35.82 48.36 20.33
C ILE A 518 -37.22 48.34 19.67
N SER A 519 -37.37 49.03 18.54
CA SER A 519 -38.59 49.13 17.72
C SER A 519 -38.66 48.10 16.57
N GLN A 520 -37.70 47.18 16.48
CA GLN A 520 -37.55 46.21 15.41
C GLN A 520 -37.61 44.74 15.87
N THR A 521 -38.08 43.86 15.00
CA THR A 521 -38.11 42.41 15.20
C THR A 521 -37.80 41.69 13.90
N THR A 522 -37.42 40.42 13.96
CA THR A 522 -37.39 39.54 12.79
C THR A 522 -38.75 38.86 12.63
N ASN A 523 -39.06 38.40 11.42
CA ASN A 523 -40.28 37.61 11.15
C ASN A 523 -40.07 36.12 11.29
N ILE A 524 -38.81 35.69 11.30
CA ILE A 524 -38.40 34.30 11.40
C ILE A 524 -37.45 34.11 12.59
N ARG A 525 -37.39 32.89 13.09
CA ARG A 525 -36.24 32.43 13.87
C ARG A 525 -35.09 32.16 12.91
N GLY A 526 -33.86 32.27 13.40
CA GLY A 526 -32.69 31.97 12.60
C GLY A 526 -32.32 33.07 11.59
N ALA A 527 -32.69 34.32 11.86
CA ALA A 527 -32.39 35.42 10.96
C ALA A 527 -30.87 35.60 10.79
N THR A 528 -30.42 35.77 9.55
CA THR A 528 -29.00 35.73 9.19
C THR A 528 -28.39 37.11 9.04
N GLU A 529 -29.20 38.15 8.82
CA GLU A 529 -28.67 39.49 8.57
C GLU A 529 -29.51 40.59 9.22
N ARG A 530 -28.88 41.74 9.46
CA ARG A 530 -29.54 42.90 10.09
C ARG A 530 -30.70 43.44 9.25
N SER A 531 -30.67 43.29 7.93
CA SER A 531 -31.75 43.69 7.03
C SER A 531 -33.06 42.93 7.27
N GLU A 532 -33.02 41.78 7.94
CA GLU A 532 -34.21 41.03 8.35
C GLU A 532 -34.90 41.63 9.58
N CYS A 533 -34.28 42.61 10.26
CA CYS A 533 -34.92 43.41 11.31
C CYS A 533 -35.93 44.39 10.69
N ILE A 534 -37.21 44.09 10.86
CA ILE A 534 -38.33 44.92 10.42
C ILE A 534 -39.02 45.62 11.59
N CYS A 535 -39.87 46.60 11.34
CA CYS A 535 -40.59 47.29 12.41
C CYS A 535 -41.59 46.36 13.13
N LYS A 536 -41.60 46.39 14.46
CA LYS A 536 -42.58 45.67 15.28
C LYS A 536 -44.00 46.16 14.99
N SER A 537 -45.00 45.35 15.33
CA SER A 537 -46.40 45.78 15.29
C SER A 537 -46.59 47.08 16.10
N GLY A 538 -47.31 48.04 15.54
CA GLY A 538 -47.45 49.39 16.09
C GLY A 538 -46.37 50.38 15.65
N TYR A 539 -45.41 49.97 14.81
CA TYR A 539 -44.42 50.83 14.18
C TYR A 539 -44.45 50.69 12.65
N PHE A 540 -44.16 51.76 11.91
CA PHE A 540 -44.02 51.78 10.45
C PHE A 540 -42.63 52.29 10.05
N ARG A 541 -42.19 51.97 8.82
CA ARG A 541 -40.90 52.44 8.30
C ARG A 541 -41.02 53.91 7.86
N GLY A 542 -40.50 54.81 8.67
CA GLY A 542 -40.43 56.26 8.43
C GLY A 542 -39.05 56.73 7.95
N ALA A 543 -38.85 58.05 7.89
CA ALA A 543 -37.63 58.65 7.35
C ALA A 543 -36.41 58.45 8.27
N THR A 544 -36.63 58.25 9.56
CA THR A 544 -35.57 58.09 10.57
C THR A 544 -35.46 56.67 11.13
N GLY A 545 -36.22 55.70 10.58
CA GLY A 545 -36.25 54.31 11.06
C GLY A 545 -37.68 53.84 11.34
N CYS A 546 -37.87 53.03 12.37
CA CYS A 546 -39.20 52.57 12.76
C CYS A 546 -39.89 53.59 13.68
N GLU A 547 -40.97 54.20 13.20
CA GLU A 547 -41.72 55.26 13.88
C GLU A 547 -43.07 54.72 14.37
N LEU A 548 -43.55 55.19 15.53
CA LEU A 548 -44.79 54.70 16.15
C LEU A 548 -46.02 55.09 15.30
N CYS A 549 -46.94 54.16 15.07
CA CYS A 549 -48.18 54.44 14.36
C CYS A 549 -49.04 55.46 15.14
N SER A 550 -49.47 56.53 14.49
CA SER A 550 -50.42 57.50 15.05
C SER A 550 -51.78 56.83 15.27
N THR A 551 -52.48 57.18 16.34
CA THR A 551 -53.83 56.67 16.61
C THR A 551 -54.76 56.94 15.42
N GLY A 552 -55.23 55.87 14.76
CA GLY A 552 -56.22 55.94 13.68
C GLY A 552 -55.76 55.44 12.30
N LEU A 553 -54.48 55.10 12.12
CA LEU A 553 -53.99 54.42 10.92
C LEU A 553 -54.17 52.91 11.08
N ARG A 554 -55.05 52.32 10.26
CA ARG A 554 -55.25 50.87 10.14
C ARG A 554 -54.30 50.26 9.11
#